data_AF-A0AAP0Q7Z8-F1
#
_entry.id   AF-A0AAP0Q7Z8-F1
#
_cell.length_a   1.000
_cell.length_b   1.000
_cell.length_c   1.000
_cell.angle_alpha   90.00
_cell.angle_beta   90.00
_cell.angle_gamma   90.00
#
_symmetry.space_group_name_H-M   'P 1'
#
loop_
_entity.id
_entity.type
_entity.pdbx_description
1 polymer ?
#
loop_
_entity_poly.entity_id
_entity_poly.type
_entity_poly.pdbx_seq_one_letter_code
_entity_poly.pdbx_strand_id
1 'polypeptide(L)'
;MHKLKKNPIQPDFVLDEEWKRYLECYESDDFLSRSRYASLNRNIEVEGPLTRVSKHGGGLVSFVTTNERLTFTFERTLIVTDFYLHLYTVKGDEITFIDTRSKWFYAQFVSIHHELTQATPDQSVDDLAVYHNVVGDCPKGRV
;
A
#
# COMPACT_ATOMS: atom_id res chain seq x y z
N MET A 1 -10.70 -12.78 -2.68
CA MET A 1 -11.94 -11.98 -2.75
C MET A 1 -12.66 -12.11 -1.41
N HIS A 2 -12.53 -11.16 -0.48
CA HIS A 2 -13.47 -11.10 0.64
C HIS A 2 -14.78 -10.58 0.06
N LYS A 3 -15.63 -11.50 -0.37
CA LYS A 3 -17.01 -11.17 -0.71
C LYS A 3 -17.62 -10.54 0.54
N LEU A 4 -18.23 -9.37 0.42
CA LEU A 4 -19.11 -8.83 1.47
C LEU A 4 -20.02 -10.00 1.87
N LYS A 5 -19.96 -10.44 3.13
CA LYS A 5 -20.78 -11.57 3.57
C LYS A 5 -22.22 -11.12 3.41
N LYS A 6 -22.94 -11.73 2.47
CA LYS A 6 -24.40 -11.66 2.42
C LYS A 6 -24.87 -12.30 3.72
N ASN A 7 -25.38 -11.50 4.65
CA ASN A 7 -25.84 -11.91 5.98
C ASN A 7 -24.68 -12.10 6.99
N PRO A 8 -24.08 -11.00 7.49
CA PRO A 8 -23.17 -11.10 8.63
C PRO A 8 -23.92 -11.62 9.87
N ILE A 9 -23.28 -12.49 10.65
CA ILE A 9 -23.82 -13.04 11.89
C ILE A 9 -23.40 -12.13 13.04
N GLN A 10 -24.33 -11.74 13.90
CA GLN A 10 -24.05 -10.96 15.10
C GLN A 10 -23.18 -11.78 16.06
N PRO A 11 -22.03 -11.26 16.51
CA PRO A 11 -21.27 -11.90 17.57
C PRO A 11 -21.94 -11.74 18.93
N ASP A 12 -21.87 -12.78 19.77
CA ASP A 12 -22.53 -12.86 21.07
C ASP A 12 -22.11 -11.77 22.08
N PHE A 13 -20.97 -11.11 21.83
CA PHE A 13 -20.42 -10.05 22.68
C PHE A 13 -20.81 -8.63 22.21
N VAL A 14 -21.50 -8.48 21.08
CA VAL A 14 -21.93 -7.18 20.54
C VAL A 14 -23.39 -6.96 20.90
N LEU A 15 -23.70 -5.80 21.49
CA LEU A 15 -25.06 -5.43 21.85
C LEU A 15 -25.93 -5.22 20.59
N ASP A 16 -27.22 -5.56 20.69
CA ASP A 16 -28.17 -5.47 19.56
C ASP A 16 -28.22 -4.08 18.93
N GLU A 17 -28.16 -3.02 19.75
CA GLU A 17 -28.18 -1.64 19.26
C GLU A 17 -26.92 -1.28 18.46
N GLU A 18 -25.75 -1.77 18.89
CA GLU A 18 -24.47 -1.56 18.21
C GLU A 18 -24.42 -2.35 16.91
N TRP A 19 -24.93 -3.59 16.94
CA TRP A 19 -25.06 -4.42 15.76
C TRP A 19 -25.99 -3.80 14.72
N LYS A 20 -27.13 -3.25 15.16
CA LYS A 20 -28.06 -2.54 14.28
C LYS A 20 -27.43 -1.31 13.63
N ARG A 21 -26.71 -0.48 14.39
CA ARG A 21 -25.98 0.68 13.85
C ARG A 21 -24.89 0.24 12.87
N TYR A 22 -24.17 -0.83 13.17
CA TYR A 22 -23.19 -1.41 12.27
C TYR A 22 -23.83 -1.83 10.94
N LEU A 23 -24.96 -2.54 10.97
CA LEU A 23 -25.70 -2.93 9.77
C LEU A 23 -26.20 -1.73 8.97
N GLU A 24 -26.80 -0.73 9.63
CA GLU A 24 -27.25 0.52 8.99
C GLU A 24 -26.11 1.22 8.25
N CYS A 25 -24.92 1.30 8.85
CA CYS A 25 -23.74 1.85 8.19
C CYS A 25 -23.23 0.96 7.05
N TYR A 26 -23.17 -0.37 7.26
CA TYR A 26 -22.64 -1.33 6.30
C TYR A 26 -23.53 -1.52 5.06
N GLU A 27 -24.84 -1.34 5.21
CA GLU A 27 -25.83 -1.40 4.14
C GLU A 27 -26.11 -0.03 3.51
N SER A 28 -25.51 1.04 4.04
CA SER A 28 -25.70 2.39 3.49
C SER A 28 -25.17 2.52 2.06
N ASP A 29 -25.88 3.30 1.23
CA ASP A 29 -25.46 3.59 -0.15
C ASP A 29 -24.07 4.26 -0.21
N ASP A 30 -23.70 5.07 0.79
CA ASP A 30 -22.35 5.65 0.88
C ASP A 30 -21.29 4.55 1.07
N PHE A 31 -21.49 3.65 2.03
CA PHE A 31 -20.54 2.56 2.27
C PHE A 31 -20.46 1.61 1.08
N LEU A 32 -21.60 1.21 0.51
CA LEU A 32 -21.65 0.32 -0.65
C LEU A 32 -21.02 0.96 -1.89
N SER A 33 -21.26 2.25 -2.14
CA SER A 33 -20.63 2.97 -3.24
C SER A 33 -19.13 3.11 -3.03
N ARG A 34 -18.66 3.52 -1.84
CA ARG A 34 -17.23 3.60 -1.51
C ARG A 34 -16.54 2.25 -1.56
N SER A 35 -17.18 1.19 -1.08
CA SER A 35 -16.67 -0.18 -1.16
C SER A 35 -16.62 -0.66 -2.61
N ARG A 36 -17.63 -0.35 -3.44
CA ARG A 36 -17.63 -0.64 -4.87
C ARG A 36 -16.50 0.12 -5.58
N TYR A 37 -16.38 1.42 -5.35
CA TYR A 37 -15.28 2.24 -5.88
C TYR A 37 -13.92 1.77 -5.39
N ALA A 38 -13.75 1.41 -4.12
CA ALA A 38 -12.50 0.86 -3.60
C ALA A 38 -12.19 -0.53 -4.19
N SER A 39 -13.21 -1.34 -4.48
CA SER A 39 -13.04 -2.62 -5.17
C SER A 39 -12.64 -2.44 -6.65
N LEU A 40 -13.10 -1.35 -7.29
CA LEU A 40 -12.69 -0.95 -8.65
C LEU A 40 -11.30 -0.30 -8.66
N ASN A 41 -11.00 0.55 -7.68
CA ASN A 41 -9.74 1.29 -7.51
C ASN A 41 -8.63 0.48 -6.81
N ARG A 42 -8.86 -0.79 -6.47
CA ARG A 42 -7.76 -1.69 -6.05
C ARG A 42 -6.80 -2.03 -7.20
N ASN A 43 -7.15 -1.62 -8.41
CA ASN A 43 -6.43 -1.84 -9.64
C ASN A 43 -6.21 -0.49 -10.36
N ILE A 44 -5.45 0.45 -9.80
CA ILE A 44 -5.14 1.73 -10.50
C ILE A 44 -4.35 1.54 -11.82
N GLU A 45 -4.24 0.30 -12.34
CA GLU A 45 -4.04 0.04 -13.77
C GLU A 45 -4.88 -1.16 -14.27
N VAL A 46 -6.21 -1.19 -14.30
CA VAL A 46 -6.91 -2.38 -14.89
C VAL A 46 -6.57 -2.63 -16.37
N GLU A 47 -5.95 -1.69 -17.10
CA GLU A 47 -5.74 -1.80 -18.55
C GLU A 47 -4.28 -2.09 -18.99
N GLY A 48 -3.43 -2.59 -18.08
CA GLY A 48 -2.07 -3.03 -18.39
C GLY A 48 -1.88 -4.55 -18.25
N PRO A 49 -1.16 -5.24 -19.16
CA PRO A 49 -0.87 -6.68 -19.03
C PRO A 49 -0.02 -7.06 -17.80
N LEU A 50 0.40 -6.09 -16.99
CA LEU A 50 1.28 -6.25 -15.83
C LEU A 50 0.60 -5.97 -14.48
N THR A 51 -0.67 -5.61 -14.47
CA THR A 51 -1.34 -5.17 -13.24
C THR A 51 -1.63 -6.34 -12.32
N ARG A 52 -0.94 -6.38 -11.19
CA ARG A 52 -1.03 -7.48 -10.22
C ARG A 52 -1.30 -6.95 -8.82
N VAL A 53 -1.93 -7.79 -8.00
CA VAL A 53 -2.31 -7.44 -6.63
C VAL A 53 -1.05 -7.09 -5.83
N SER A 54 -0.97 -5.84 -5.36
CA SER A 54 0.05 -5.40 -4.41
C SER A 54 0.05 -6.28 -3.16
N LYS A 55 1.24 -6.54 -2.60
CA LYS A 55 1.38 -7.30 -1.34
C LYS A 55 0.94 -6.50 -0.11
N HIS A 56 0.30 -5.34 -0.27
CA HIS A 56 -0.42 -4.67 0.81
C HIS A 56 -1.51 -5.61 1.36
N GLY A 57 -1.10 -6.45 2.30
CA GLY A 57 -1.97 -7.32 3.06
C GLY A 57 -2.94 -6.43 3.80
N GLY A 58 -4.16 -6.33 3.27
CA GLY A 58 -5.27 -5.63 3.93
C GLY A 58 -5.75 -6.35 5.19
N GLY A 59 -4.83 -6.69 6.09
CA GLY A 59 -5.03 -7.44 7.32
C GLY A 59 -3.91 -8.45 7.56
N LEU A 60 -3.37 -8.43 8.78
CA LEU A 60 -2.66 -9.51 9.50
C LEU A 60 -1.12 -9.55 9.57
N VAL A 61 -0.35 -8.72 8.85
CA VAL A 61 1.10 -8.61 9.12
C VAL A 61 1.45 -7.14 9.28
N SER A 62 1.83 -6.75 10.50
CA SER A 62 2.24 -5.38 10.79
C SER A 62 3.53 -5.05 10.02
N PHE A 63 3.76 -3.76 9.76
CA PHE A 63 5.03 -3.27 9.22
C PHE A 63 6.24 -3.84 10.00
N VAL A 64 6.11 -3.96 11.33
CA VAL A 64 7.12 -4.55 12.22
C VAL A 64 7.43 -6.00 11.86
N THR A 65 6.41 -6.85 11.70
CA THR A 65 6.63 -8.27 11.36
C THR A 65 7.19 -8.44 9.94
N THR A 66 6.80 -7.58 9.00
CA THR A 66 7.41 -7.55 7.66
C THR A 66 8.87 -7.11 7.75
N ASN A 67 9.19 -6.10 8.56
CA ASN A 67 10.55 -5.65 8.81
C ASN A 67 11.43 -6.77 9.37
N GLU A 68 10.98 -7.46 10.40
CA GLU A 68 11.72 -8.55 11.04
C GLU A 68 12.03 -9.68 10.04
N ARG A 69 11.04 -10.10 9.25
CA ARG A 69 11.22 -11.15 8.24
C ARG A 69 12.19 -10.77 7.14
N LEU A 70 12.07 -9.55 6.64
CA LEU A 70 12.96 -9.06 5.59
C LEU A 70 14.36 -8.80 6.14
N THR A 71 14.51 -8.27 7.35
CA THR A 71 15.82 -8.08 8.01
C THR A 71 16.52 -9.42 8.20
N PHE A 72 15.78 -10.45 8.59
CA PHE A 72 16.31 -11.82 8.67
C PHE A 72 16.69 -12.38 7.28
N THR A 73 15.90 -12.10 6.24
CA THR A 73 16.13 -12.60 4.88
C THR A 73 17.33 -11.93 4.21
N PHE A 74 17.51 -10.63 4.43
CA PHE A 74 18.56 -9.82 3.81
C PHE A 74 19.81 -9.67 4.69
N GLU A 75 19.79 -10.18 5.92
CA GLU A 75 20.86 -10.10 6.91
C GLU A 75 21.40 -8.67 7.15
N ARG A 76 20.55 -7.66 6.91
CA ARG A 76 20.88 -6.25 7.08
C ARG A 76 19.66 -5.44 7.51
N THR A 77 19.92 -4.29 8.12
CA THR A 77 18.89 -3.29 8.36
C THR A 77 18.34 -2.81 7.01
N LEU A 78 17.01 -2.78 6.93
CA LEU A 78 16.31 -2.37 5.72
C LEU A 78 16.05 -0.87 5.72
N ILE A 79 16.13 -0.31 4.53
CA ILE A 79 15.75 1.07 4.24
C ILE A 79 14.38 1.11 3.57
N VAL A 80 13.78 2.29 3.46
CA VAL A 80 12.40 2.48 2.98
C VAL A 80 12.19 1.88 1.58
N THR A 81 13.22 1.93 0.73
CA THR A 81 13.19 1.37 -0.63
C THR A 81 13.12 -0.16 -0.65
N ASP A 82 13.73 -0.85 0.31
CA ASP A 82 13.68 -2.31 0.39
C ASP A 82 12.25 -2.78 0.62
N PHE A 83 11.52 -2.10 1.51
CA PHE A 83 10.09 -2.34 1.71
C PHE A 83 9.27 -2.02 0.48
N TYR A 84 9.58 -0.89 -0.16
CA TYR A 84 8.88 -0.46 -1.35
C TYR A 84 8.98 -1.51 -2.46
N LEU A 85 10.21 -1.95 -2.78
CA LEU A 85 10.44 -2.99 -3.77
C LEU A 85 9.76 -4.31 -3.37
N HIS A 86 9.85 -4.71 -2.10
CA HIS A 86 9.19 -5.92 -1.64
C HIS A 86 7.68 -5.89 -1.86
N LEU A 87 7.03 -4.75 -1.62
CA LEU A 87 5.57 -4.58 -1.69
C LEU A 87 5.06 -4.37 -3.11
N TYR A 88 5.85 -3.69 -3.94
CA TYR A 88 5.46 -3.18 -5.25
C TYR A 88 6.16 -3.87 -6.42
N THR A 89 6.95 -4.93 -6.20
CA THR A 89 7.41 -5.81 -7.28
C THR A 89 6.88 -7.25 -7.19
N VAL A 90 6.83 -7.91 -8.34
CA VAL A 90 6.32 -9.28 -8.49
C VAL A 90 7.20 -10.23 -7.70
N LYS A 91 6.60 -10.92 -6.72
CA LYS A 91 7.30 -11.86 -5.83
C LYS A 91 8.54 -11.25 -5.13
N GLY A 92 8.70 -9.92 -5.09
CA GLY A 92 9.88 -9.28 -4.52
C GLY A 92 11.14 -9.48 -5.37
N ASP A 93 10.99 -9.60 -6.70
CA ASP A 93 12.11 -9.71 -7.64
C ASP A 93 12.90 -8.41 -7.85
N GLU A 94 12.49 -7.31 -7.20
CA GLU A 94 13.08 -5.96 -7.29
C GLU A 94 13.15 -5.35 -8.70
N ILE A 95 12.56 -6.01 -9.71
CA ILE A 95 12.68 -5.65 -11.12
C ILE A 95 11.31 -5.37 -11.73
N THR A 96 10.34 -6.25 -11.48
CA THR A 96 9.05 -6.22 -12.16
C THR A 96 8.02 -5.53 -11.28
N PHE A 97 7.81 -4.23 -11.49
CA PHE A 97 6.79 -3.47 -10.76
C PHE A 97 5.38 -3.95 -11.08
N ILE A 98 4.50 -3.92 -10.07
CA ILE A 98 3.10 -4.35 -10.18
C ILE A 98 2.22 -3.36 -10.96
N ASP A 99 2.66 -2.10 -11.10
CA ASP A 99 2.02 -1.05 -11.87
C ASP A 99 3.03 0.07 -12.25
N THR A 100 2.72 0.86 -13.28
CA THR A 100 3.59 1.95 -13.76
C THR A 100 3.73 3.07 -12.73
N ARG A 101 2.69 3.32 -11.93
CA ARG A 101 2.71 4.35 -10.88
C ARG A 101 3.78 4.05 -9.83
N SER A 102 3.86 2.80 -9.40
CA SER A 102 4.81 2.35 -8.38
C SER A 102 6.23 2.38 -8.93
N LYS A 103 6.40 2.01 -10.21
CA LYS A 103 7.68 2.19 -10.92
C LYS A 103 8.10 3.66 -10.96
N TRP A 104 7.17 4.55 -11.27
CA TRP A 104 7.42 6.00 -11.34
C TRP A 104 7.84 6.57 -9.97
N PHE A 105 7.12 6.21 -8.90
CA PHE A 105 7.47 6.63 -7.55
C PHE A 105 8.87 6.15 -7.13
N TYR A 106 9.20 4.89 -7.39
CA TYR A 106 10.52 4.37 -7.09
C TYR A 106 11.62 5.13 -7.85
N ALA A 107 11.41 5.40 -9.14
CA ALA A 107 12.37 6.15 -9.95
C ALA A 107 12.58 7.58 -9.43
N GLN A 108 11.50 8.29 -9.06
CA GLN A 108 11.59 9.64 -8.48
C GLN A 108 12.31 9.65 -7.13
N PHE A 109 11.98 8.69 -6.27
CA PHE A 109 12.68 8.52 -5.00
C PHE A 109 14.18 8.35 -5.20
N VAL A 110 14.58 7.42 -6.09
CA VAL A 110 16.00 7.16 -6.37
C VAL A 110 16.70 8.40 -6.93
N SER A 111 16.05 9.16 -7.81
CA SER A 111 16.61 10.40 -8.38
C SER A 111 16.88 11.44 -7.28
N ILE A 112 15.85 11.76 -6.47
CA ILE A 112 15.96 12.78 -5.42
C ILE A 112 16.93 12.34 -4.33
N HIS A 113 16.88 11.08 -3.92
CA HIS A 113 17.81 10.54 -2.94
C HIS A 113 19.26 10.64 -3.44
N HIS A 114 19.50 10.31 -4.72
CA HIS A 114 20.82 10.45 -5.34
C HIS A 114 21.30 11.91 -5.37
N GLU A 115 20.45 12.84 -5.80
CA GLU A 115 20.76 14.28 -5.83
C GLU A 115 21.11 14.82 -4.44
N LEU A 116 20.33 14.45 -3.41
CA LEU A 116 20.60 14.87 -2.03
C LEU A 116 21.90 14.26 -1.49
N THR A 117 22.17 12.99 -1.80
CA THR A 117 23.43 12.33 -1.41
C THR A 117 24.64 13.03 -2.03
N GLN A 118 24.53 13.48 -3.28
CA GLN A 118 25.60 14.23 -3.96
C GLN A 118 25.74 15.66 -3.42
N ALA A 119 24.63 16.32 -3.06
CA ALA A 119 24.64 17.68 -2.54
C ALA A 119 25.16 17.77 -1.10
N THR A 120 24.92 16.74 -0.28
CA THR A 120 25.35 16.68 1.12
C THR A 120 25.99 15.32 1.46
N PRO A 121 27.22 15.04 0.98
CA PRO A 121 27.86 13.71 1.14
C PRO A 121 28.13 13.31 2.59
N ASP A 122 28.33 14.29 3.48
CA ASP A 122 28.63 14.08 4.90
C ASP A 122 27.36 13.97 5.78
N GLN A 123 26.17 14.12 5.20
CA GLN A 123 24.90 14.05 5.92
C GLN A 123 24.08 12.85 5.44
N SER A 124 23.49 12.12 6.39
CA SER A 124 22.54 11.07 6.06
C SER A 124 21.27 11.70 5.47
N VAL A 125 20.86 11.23 4.29
CA VAL A 125 19.58 11.61 3.67
C VAL A 125 18.44 11.01 4.49
N ASP A 126 17.41 11.83 4.76
CA ASP A 126 16.18 11.36 5.41
C ASP A 126 15.26 10.71 4.35
N ASP A 127 15.35 9.38 4.24
CA ASP A 127 14.52 8.57 3.35
C ASP A 127 13.02 8.82 3.52
N LEU A 128 12.55 9.06 4.75
CA LEU A 128 11.13 9.26 5.01
C LEU A 128 10.67 10.60 4.45
N ALA A 129 11.49 11.65 4.60
CA ALA A 129 11.22 12.96 4.02
C ALA A 129 11.20 12.91 2.49
N VAL A 130 12.15 12.20 1.87
CA VAL A 130 12.20 12.01 0.41
C VAL A 130 10.95 11.27 -0.08
N TYR A 131 10.55 10.20 0.60
CA TYR A 131 9.33 9.46 0.28
C TYR A 131 8.08 10.34 0.34
N HIS A 132 7.93 11.13 1.39
CA HIS A 132 6.79 12.04 1.54
C HIS A 132 6.75 13.14 0.48
N ASN A 133 7.91 13.65 0.07
CA ASN A 133 8.03 14.60 -1.03
C ASN A 133 7.51 13.98 -2.34
N VAL A 134 8.04 12.81 -2.70
CA VAL A 134 7.66 12.09 -3.93
C VAL A 134 6.18 11.72 -3.97
N VAL A 135 5.62 11.24 -2.86
CA VAL A 135 4.20 10.86 -2.78
C VAL A 135 3.29 12.09 -2.72
N GLY A 136 3.75 13.18 -2.10
CA GLY A 136 3.03 14.45 -1.97
C GLY A 136 2.87 15.20 -3.31
N ASP A 137 3.91 15.19 -4.13
CA ASP A 137 3.95 15.85 -5.45
C ASP A 137 3.32 15.02 -6.58
N CYS A 138 2.78 13.84 -6.27
CA CYS A 138 2.05 13.04 -7.24
C CYS A 138 0.85 13.83 -7.79
N PRO A 139 0.73 13.99 -9.12
CA PRO A 139 -0.50 14.47 -9.72
C PRO A 139 -1.64 13.57 -9.25
N LYS A 140 -2.60 14.11 -8.50
CA LYS A 140 -3.83 13.40 -8.12
C LYS A 140 -4.79 13.33 -9.31
N GLY A 141 -4.26 12.99 -10.50
CA GLY A 141 -5.05 12.73 -11.68
C GLY A 141 -5.95 11.54 -11.39
N ARG A 142 -7.25 11.81 -11.20
CA ARG A 142 -8.28 10.79 -11.31
C ARG A 142 -8.34 10.38 -12.78
N VAL A 143 -7.83 9.19 -13.08
CA VAL A 143 -8.27 8.41 -14.24
C VAL A 143 -9.33 7.46 -13.73
#